data_AF-A0AAV3XAI9-F1
#
_entry.id   AF-A0AAV3XAI9-F1
#
_cell.length_a   1.000
_cell.length_b   1.000
_cell.length_c   1.000
_cell.angle_alpha   90.00
_cell.angle_beta   90.00
_cell.angle_gamma   90.00
#
_symmetry.space_group_name_H-M   'P 1'
#
loop_
_entity.id
_entity.type
_entity.pdbx_description
1 polymer ?
#
loop_
_entity_poly.entity_id
_entity_poly.type
_entity_poly.pdbx_seq_one_letter_code
_entity_poly.pdbx_strand_id
1 'polypeptide(L)'
;MKVITFSTTETHLIEGFKQSKYLEGEDYLIADLKTAWEQAYFQHIEEKKRSEGLYGFKVNTRVVQSIPKQYVKPKKYPYDYLFCFVVDLEPKAEKPALVHWDNVDSPTFSNQEEINLFSICPIEQVKISNQVCYQISTDEKFYRAFVGFSSKKVARSWWRHIKRELGYLSQLVELPPAENPTGCKYNYIATDWQQKTLKARLRHLQIVASWDLTKVKDKQNKI
;
A
#
# COMPACT_ATOMS: atom_id res chain seq x y z
N MET A 1 4.60 -37.67 6.18
CA MET A 1 4.45 -36.52 5.26
C MET A 1 5.65 -36.49 4.33
N LYS A 2 5.48 -36.70 3.03
CA LYS A 2 6.58 -36.50 2.06
C LYS A 2 6.80 -35.01 1.93
N VAL A 3 7.91 -34.51 2.45
CA VAL A 3 8.37 -33.15 2.18
C VAL A 3 8.81 -33.14 0.72
N ILE A 4 7.92 -32.70 -0.17
CA ILE A 4 8.27 -32.42 -1.57
C ILE A 4 9.16 -31.19 -1.52
N THR A 5 10.47 -31.37 -1.68
CA THR A 5 11.42 -30.27 -1.78
C THR A 5 11.26 -29.61 -3.16
N PHE A 6 11.24 -28.28 -3.19
CA PHE A 6 11.03 -27.46 -4.40
C PHE A 6 11.92 -27.81 -5.60
N SER A 7 13.14 -28.30 -5.37
CA SER A 7 14.05 -28.75 -6.45
C SER A 7 13.46 -29.92 -7.25
N THR A 8 12.74 -30.81 -6.56
CA THR A 8 12.03 -31.94 -7.15
C THR A 8 10.84 -31.43 -7.96
N THR A 9 10.11 -30.43 -7.45
CA THR A 9 8.97 -29.82 -8.15
C THR A 9 9.39 -29.09 -9.43
N GLU A 10 10.48 -28.33 -9.38
CA GLU A 10 11.03 -27.62 -10.55
C GLU A 10 11.47 -28.59 -11.65
N THR A 11 12.19 -29.65 -11.27
CA THR A 11 12.61 -30.71 -12.21
C THR A 11 11.40 -31.40 -12.86
N HIS A 12 10.39 -31.74 -12.06
CA HIS A 12 9.15 -32.35 -12.57
C HIS A 12 8.31 -31.42 -13.44
N LEU A 13 8.32 -30.11 -13.17
CA LEU A 13 7.62 -29.13 -14.00
C LEU A 13 8.30 -28.96 -15.37
N ILE A 14 9.65 -28.94 -15.40
CA ILE A 14 10.42 -28.93 -16.66
C ILE A 14 10.17 -30.21 -17.46
N GLU A 15 10.21 -31.37 -16.80
CA GLU A 15 9.94 -32.66 -17.44
C GLU A 15 8.51 -32.74 -17.97
N GLY A 16 7.52 -32.28 -17.19
CA GLY A 16 6.12 -32.22 -17.62
C GLY A 16 5.89 -31.27 -18.78
N PHE A 17 6.59 -30.13 -18.83
CA PHE A 17 6.51 -29.19 -19.94
C PHE A 17 7.13 -29.77 -21.22
N LYS A 18 8.28 -30.44 -21.11
CA LYS A 18 8.92 -31.19 -22.22
C LYS A 18 8.03 -32.28 -22.81
N GLN A 19 7.19 -32.90 -21.99
CA GLN A 19 6.24 -33.94 -22.41
C GLN A 19 4.88 -33.38 -22.82
N SER A 20 4.71 -32.05 -22.82
CA SER A 20 3.43 -31.44 -23.19
C SER A 20 3.22 -31.42 -24.70
N LYS A 21 1.96 -31.55 -25.11
CA LYS A 21 1.49 -31.40 -26.50
C LYS A 21 1.89 -30.08 -27.18
N TYR A 22 2.37 -29.10 -26.42
CA TYR A 22 2.78 -27.78 -26.94
C TYR A 22 4.19 -27.78 -27.53
N LEU A 23 4.99 -28.81 -27.25
CA LEU A 23 6.35 -28.99 -27.80
C LEU A 23 6.43 -30.21 -28.73
N GLU A 24 5.30 -30.87 -28.99
CA GLU A 24 5.24 -32.06 -29.83
C GLU A 24 5.45 -31.69 -31.30
N GLY A 25 6.54 -32.17 -31.90
CA GLY A 25 6.88 -31.92 -33.31
C GLY A 25 7.62 -30.61 -33.58
N GLU A 26 7.96 -29.83 -32.55
CA GLU A 26 8.77 -28.62 -32.65
C GLU A 26 10.27 -28.96 -32.58
N ASP A 27 11.08 -28.39 -33.48
CA ASP A 27 12.55 -28.48 -33.43
C ASP A 27 13.08 -27.39 -32.49
N TYR A 28 13.49 -27.77 -31.28
CA TYR A 28 14.07 -26.84 -30.30
C TYR A 28 15.38 -27.36 -29.71
N LEU A 29 16.28 -26.42 -29.42
CA LEU A 29 17.48 -26.72 -28.65
C LEU A 29 17.12 -26.82 -27.16
N ILE A 30 17.56 -27.89 -26.52
CA ILE A 30 17.32 -28.12 -25.07
C ILE A 30 17.87 -26.97 -24.22
N ALA A 31 18.98 -26.35 -24.66
CA ALA A 31 19.56 -25.18 -24.00
C ALA A 31 18.62 -23.97 -24.03
N ASP A 32 18.06 -23.65 -25.19
CA ASP A 32 17.13 -22.53 -25.36
C ASP A 32 15.85 -22.74 -24.54
N LEU A 33 15.34 -23.97 -24.52
CA LEU A 33 14.19 -24.34 -23.70
C LEU A 33 14.48 -24.14 -22.20
N LYS A 34 15.67 -24.55 -21.74
CA LYS A 34 16.07 -24.38 -20.34
C LYS A 34 16.17 -22.90 -19.97
N THR A 35 16.77 -22.09 -20.83
CA THR A 35 16.87 -20.63 -20.62
C THR A 35 15.50 -19.97 -20.62
N ALA A 36 14.62 -20.32 -21.57
CA ALA A 36 13.26 -19.78 -21.63
C ALA A 36 12.45 -20.18 -20.38
N TRP A 37 12.60 -21.42 -19.91
CA TRP A 37 11.97 -21.89 -18.67
C TRP A 37 12.46 -21.10 -17.45
N GLU A 38 13.78 -20.96 -17.28
CA GLU A 38 14.35 -20.19 -16.16
C GLU A 38 13.82 -18.75 -16.16
N GLN A 39 13.80 -18.09 -17.32
CA GLN A 39 13.23 -16.75 -17.45
C GLN A 39 11.74 -16.69 -17.09
N ALA A 40 10.93 -17.60 -17.63
CA ALA A 40 9.50 -17.66 -17.34
C ALA A 40 9.23 -17.95 -15.87
N TYR A 41 10.02 -18.83 -15.27
CA TYR A 41 9.95 -19.16 -13.86
C TYR A 41 10.30 -17.96 -12.97
N PHE A 42 11.41 -17.25 -13.24
CA PHE A 42 11.76 -16.04 -12.50
C PHE A 42 10.69 -14.97 -12.62
N GLN A 43 10.15 -14.75 -13.83
CA GLN A 43 9.04 -13.82 -14.05
C GLN A 43 7.79 -14.22 -13.27
N HIS A 44 7.45 -15.52 -13.26
CA HIS A 44 6.31 -16.04 -12.51
C HIS A 44 6.48 -15.82 -11.00
N ILE A 45 7.67 -16.10 -10.46
CA ILE A 45 7.96 -15.87 -9.04
C ILE A 45 7.85 -14.38 -8.70
N GLU A 46 8.45 -13.49 -9.51
CA GLU A 46 8.34 -12.04 -9.33
C GLU A 46 6.89 -11.54 -9.40
N GLU A 47 6.08 -12.08 -10.31
CA GLU A 47 4.66 -11.79 -10.40
C GLU A 47 3.91 -12.26 -9.16
N LYS A 48 4.19 -13.47 -8.65
CA LYS A 48 3.57 -14.01 -7.43
C LYS A 48 3.93 -13.18 -6.20
N LYS A 49 5.18 -12.74 -6.06
CA LYS A 49 5.61 -11.83 -4.98
C LYS A 49 4.84 -10.49 -4.99
N ARG A 50 4.45 -10.00 -6.17
CA ARG A 50 3.69 -8.74 -6.32
C ARG A 50 2.18 -8.92 -6.19
N SER A 51 1.63 -10.02 -6.68
CA SER A 51 0.19 -10.26 -6.78
C SER A 51 -0.39 -10.94 -5.53
N GLU A 52 0.25 -12.00 -5.05
CA GLU A 52 -0.18 -12.78 -3.89
C GLU A 52 0.60 -12.36 -2.63
N GLY A 53 1.93 -12.25 -2.77
CA GLY A 53 2.81 -11.87 -1.68
C GLY A 53 3.06 -12.99 -0.67
N LEU A 54 3.53 -12.61 0.52
CA LEU A 54 3.81 -13.50 1.65
C LEU A 54 3.38 -12.80 2.94
N TYR A 55 2.63 -13.49 3.80
CA TYR A 55 2.14 -12.93 5.07
C TYR A 55 1.25 -11.68 4.94
N GLY A 56 0.63 -11.49 3.77
CA GLY A 56 -0.13 -10.27 3.44
C GLY A 56 0.74 -9.12 2.93
N PHE A 57 2.07 -9.27 2.89
CA PHE A 57 3.01 -8.31 2.33
C PHE A 57 3.22 -8.62 0.86
N LYS A 58 3.26 -7.58 0.02
CA LYS A 58 3.51 -7.71 -1.42
C LYS A 58 4.68 -6.80 -1.81
N VAL A 59 5.50 -7.23 -2.75
CA VAL A 59 6.63 -6.41 -3.21
C VAL A 59 6.15 -5.04 -3.72
N ASN A 60 6.90 -3.99 -3.40
CA ASN A 60 6.60 -2.57 -3.68
C ASN A 60 5.33 -2.03 -3.00
N THR A 61 4.83 -2.70 -1.95
CA THR A 61 3.73 -2.16 -1.14
C THR A 61 4.22 -1.40 0.07
N ARG A 62 3.43 -0.38 0.45
CA ARG A 62 3.67 0.43 1.64
C ARG A 62 3.13 -0.28 2.87
N VAL A 63 3.90 -0.27 3.95
CA VAL A 63 3.51 -0.85 5.23
C VAL A 63 3.80 0.14 6.36
N VAL A 64 3.17 -0.06 7.51
CA VAL A 64 3.29 0.81 8.67
C VAL A 64 3.51 -0.02 9.93
N GLN A 65 4.41 0.45 10.79
CA GLN A 65 4.56 0.00 12.16
C GLN A 65 3.79 0.93 13.08
N SER A 66 2.92 0.38 13.93
CA SER A 66 2.19 1.16 14.95
C SER A 66 2.86 0.99 16.31
N ILE A 67 3.55 2.04 16.78
CA ILE A 67 4.29 2.04 18.05
C ILE A 67 3.43 2.67 19.16
N PRO A 68 3.01 1.92 20.19
CA PRO A 68 2.18 2.48 21.27
C PRO A 68 2.90 3.60 22.02
N LYS A 69 2.20 4.72 22.24
CA LYS A 69 2.69 5.82 23.07
C LYS A 69 2.55 5.47 24.54
N GLN A 70 3.62 5.66 25.31
CA GLN A 70 3.62 5.47 26.76
C GLN A 70 2.63 6.41 27.47
N TYR A 71 2.40 7.61 26.93
CA TYR A 71 1.45 8.59 27.47
C TYR A 71 0.59 9.19 26.37
N VAL A 72 -0.70 8.86 26.38
CA VAL A 72 -1.68 9.38 25.42
C VAL A 72 -2.55 10.42 26.12
N LYS A 73 -2.40 11.71 25.76
CA LYS A 73 -3.41 12.71 26.12
C LYS A 73 -4.75 12.29 25.50
N PRO A 74 -5.90 12.50 26.16
CA PRO A 74 -7.21 11.93 25.79
C PRO A 74 -7.77 12.32 24.40
N LYS A 75 -7.04 13.10 23.60
CA LYS A 75 -7.42 13.54 22.25
C LYS A 75 -6.38 13.21 21.16
N LYS A 76 -5.28 12.52 21.48
CA LYS A 76 -4.24 12.18 20.50
C LYS A 76 -4.29 10.70 20.13
N TYR A 77 -3.81 10.39 18.93
CA TYR A 77 -3.62 9.02 18.46
C TYR A 77 -2.73 8.25 19.44
N PRO A 78 -3.08 7.01 19.78
CA PRO A 78 -2.32 6.21 20.73
C PRO A 78 -1.01 5.66 20.16
N TYR A 79 -0.72 5.89 18.87
CA TYR A 79 0.45 5.37 18.19
C TYR A 79 1.32 6.48 17.59
N ASP A 80 2.62 6.23 17.53
CA ASP A 80 3.52 6.78 16.53
C ASP A 80 3.63 5.77 15.37
N TYR A 81 3.93 6.28 14.17
CA TYR A 81 3.96 5.48 12.96
C TYR A 81 5.33 5.57 12.30
N LEU A 82 5.91 4.41 11.99
CA LEU A 82 7.06 4.29 11.09
C LEU A 82 6.60 3.64 9.79
N PHE A 83 7.07 4.16 8.66
CA PHE A 83 6.68 3.66 7.35
C PHE A 83 7.86 2.98 6.67
N CYS A 84 7.56 1.92 5.93
CA CYS A 84 8.53 1.24 5.09
C CYS A 84 7.86 0.70 3.83
N PHE A 85 8.67 0.25 2.88
CA PHE A 85 8.19 -0.48 1.70
C PHE A 85 8.82 -1.87 1.65
N VAL A 86 8.06 -2.82 1.13
CA VAL A 86 8.54 -4.18 0.87
C VAL A 86 9.40 -4.17 -0.37
N VAL A 87 10.69 -4.48 -0.22
CA VAL A 87 11.68 -4.53 -1.30
C VAL A 87 11.58 -5.86 -2.03
N ASP A 88 11.60 -6.96 -1.27
CA ASP A 88 11.56 -8.31 -1.81
C ASP A 88 10.96 -9.30 -0.79
N LEU A 89 10.56 -10.46 -1.28
CA LEU A 89 10.06 -11.58 -0.50
C LEU A 89 10.77 -12.86 -0.92
N GLU A 90 11.46 -13.53 0.01
CA GLU A 90 12.18 -14.78 -0.22
C GLU A 90 11.59 -15.90 0.66
N PRO A 91 10.54 -16.63 0.21
CA PRO A 91 9.80 -17.57 1.06
C PRO A 91 10.61 -18.70 1.71
N LYS A 92 11.81 -18.99 1.19
CA LYS A 92 12.70 -20.05 1.71
C LYS A 92 13.73 -19.53 2.72
N ALA A 93 13.88 -18.22 2.87
CA ALA A 93 14.79 -17.64 3.83
C ALA A 93 14.20 -17.71 5.24
N GLU A 94 15.07 -17.76 6.26
CA GLU A 94 14.66 -17.67 7.67
C GLU A 94 13.92 -16.36 7.96
N LYS A 95 14.35 -15.27 7.31
CA LYS A 95 13.72 -13.95 7.34
C LYS A 95 13.26 -13.57 5.92
N PRO A 96 12.06 -14.01 5.52
CA PRO A 96 11.65 -13.95 4.13
C PRO A 96 11.21 -12.57 3.67
N ALA A 97 11.01 -11.57 4.53
CA ALA A 97 10.58 -10.24 4.10
C ALA A 97 11.74 -9.24 4.16
N LEU A 98 12.13 -8.68 3.02
CA LEU A 98 13.07 -7.56 2.96
C LEU A 98 12.28 -6.25 2.89
N VAL A 99 12.46 -5.38 3.88
CA VAL A 99 11.77 -4.08 3.96
C VAL A 99 12.77 -2.94 4.05
N HIS A 100 12.45 -1.79 3.46
CA HIS A 100 13.25 -0.58 3.57
C HIS A 100 12.46 0.50 4.29
N TRP A 101 12.96 0.91 5.45
CA TRP A 101 12.34 1.93 6.30
C TRP A 101 12.74 3.32 5.85
N ASP A 102 11.80 4.26 5.90
CA ASP A 102 12.06 5.64 5.49
C ASP A 102 13.17 6.34 6.29
N ASN A 103 13.41 5.86 7.51
CA ASN A 103 14.36 6.44 8.45
C ASN A 103 15.69 5.69 8.54
N VAL A 104 15.92 4.67 7.69
CA VAL A 104 17.12 3.84 7.71
C VAL A 104 17.63 3.63 6.29
N ASP A 105 18.90 3.87 6.04
CA ASP A 105 19.48 3.77 4.69
C ASP A 105 19.53 2.33 4.16
N SER A 106 19.66 1.34 5.05
CA SER A 106 19.79 -0.07 4.70
C SER A 106 18.46 -0.83 4.88
N PRO A 107 18.07 -1.67 3.90
CA PRO A 107 16.97 -2.61 4.09
C PRO A 107 17.21 -3.57 5.25
N THR A 108 16.12 -3.99 5.90
CA THR A 108 16.12 -4.95 7.02
C THR A 108 15.31 -6.19 6.65
N PHE A 109 15.80 -7.36 7.05
CA PHE A 109 15.06 -8.61 6.91
C PHE A 109 14.17 -8.85 8.13
N SER A 110 12.96 -9.37 7.91
CA SER A 110 12.00 -9.70 8.95
C SER A 110 11.34 -11.04 8.71
N ASN A 111 11.04 -11.75 9.81
CA ASN A 111 10.20 -12.95 9.79
C ASN A 111 8.77 -12.65 10.30
N GLN A 112 7.90 -13.66 10.26
CA GLN A 112 6.50 -13.50 10.68
C GLN A 112 6.35 -13.09 12.16
N GLU A 113 7.19 -13.64 13.03
CA GLU A 113 7.13 -13.36 14.47
C GLU A 113 7.50 -11.91 14.76
N GLU A 114 8.55 -11.39 14.11
CA GLU A 114 8.96 -9.99 14.18
C GLU A 114 7.88 -9.06 13.61
N ILE A 115 7.30 -9.39 12.46
CA ILE A 115 6.19 -8.64 11.86
C ILE A 115 5.03 -8.50 12.84
N ASN A 116 4.64 -9.61 13.48
CA ASN A 116 3.55 -9.63 14.46
C ASN A 116 3.91 -8.85 15.73
N LEU A 117 5.10 -9.10 16.29
CA LEU A 117 5.60 -8.47 17.52
C LEU A 117 5.65 -6.95 17.38
N PHE A 118 6.12 -6.47 16.23
CA PHE A 118 6.27 -5.06 15.94
C PHE A 118 4.99 -4.40 15.41
N SER A 119 3.89 -5.13 15.23
CA SER A 119 2.65 -4.61 14.63
C SER A 119 2.91 -3.94 13.28
N ILE A 120 3.67 -4.60 12.41
CA ILE A 120 3.91 -4.16 11.03
C ILE A 120 2.74 -4.63 10.19
N CYS A 121 2.03 -3.70 9.56
CA CYS A 121 0.82 -4.00 8.79
C CYS A 121 0.86 -3.37 7.41
N PRO A 122 0.40 -4.07 6.36
CA PRO A 122 0.19 -3.48 5.05
C PRO A 122 -0.75 -2.28 5.13
N ILE A 123 -0.46 -1.26 4.32
CA ILE A 123 -1.34 -0.12 4.11
C ILE A 123 -2.11 -0.34 2.82
N GLU A 124 -3.42 -0.42 2.94
CA GLU A 124 -4.32 -0.42 1.80
C GLU A 124 -4.65 1.02 1.42
N GLN A 125 -4.70 1.27 0.11
CA GLN A 125 -5.13 2.54 -0.45
C GLN A 125 -6.47 2.37 -1.14
N VAL A 126 -7.45 3.17 -0.73
CA VAL A 126 -8.79 3.15 -1.27
C VAL A 126 -9.11 4.49 -1.91
N LYS A 127 -9.41 4.46 -3.21
CA LYS A 127 -9.83 5.62 -3.99
C LYS A 127 -11.35 5.71 -3.95
N ILE A 128 -11.87 6.82 -3.40
CA ILE A 128 -13.31 7.09 -3.35
C ILE A 128 -13.73 7.91 -4.57
N SER A 129 -12.93 8.92 -4.92
CA SER A 129 -13.10 9.73 -6.13
C SER A 129 -11.74 10.15 -6.68
N ASN A 130 -11.71 10.88 -7.79
CA ASN A 130 -10.45 11.41 -8.35
C ASN A 130 -9.73 12.37 -7.40
N GLN A 131 -10.46 13.03 -6.51
CA GLN A 131 -9.92 14.00 -5.56
C GLN A 131 -9.83 13.43 -4.15
N VAL A 132 -10.53 12.33 -3.83
CA VAL A 132 -10.61 11.84 -2.45
C VAL A 132 -10.16 10.39 -2.37
N CYS A 133 -9.13 10.15 -1.57
CA CYS A 133 -8.57 8.83 -1.28
C CYS A 133 -8.34 8.69 0.22
N TYR A 134 -8.23 7.46 0.71
CA TYR A 134 -7.69 7.21 2.04
C TYR A 134 -6.75 6.02 2.03
N GLN A 135 -5.94 5.97 3.09
CA GLN A 135 -5.07 4.86 3.40
C GLN A 135 -5.41 4.35 4.79
N ILE A 136 -5.43 3.03 4.94
CA ILE A 136 -5.75 2.35 6.20
C ILE A 136 -4.82 1.14 6.37
N SER A 137 -4.35 0.88 7.57
CA SER A 137 -3.67 -0.39 7.85
C SER A 137 -4.68 -1.52 8.00
N THR A 138 -4.26 -2.75 7.70
CA THR A 138 -5.11 -3.94 7.84
C THR A 138 -5.62 -4.16 9.27
N ASP A 139 -4.92 -3.65 10.28
CA ASP A 139 -5.32 -3.68 11.69
C ASP A 139 -6.12 -2.44 12.15
N GLU A 140 -6.47 -1.55 11.22
CA GLU A 140 -7.22 -0.29 11.41
C GLU A 140 -6.59 0.72 12.39
N LYS A 141 -5.37 0.49 12.87
CA LYS A 141 -4.68 1.42 13.79
C LYS A 141 -4.16 2.67 13.10
N PHE A 142 -3.83 2.57 11.81
CA PHE A 142 -3.41 3.68 10.99
C PHE A 142 -4.53 4.06 10.01
N TYR A 143 -4.83 5.35 9.92
CA TYR A 143 -5.77 5.89 8.95
C TYR A 143 -5.42 7.32 8.60
N ARG A 144 -5.33 7.62 7.29
CA ARG A 144 -5.20 8.99 6.78
C ARG A 144 -6.01 9.17 5.51
N ALA A 145 -6.60 10.34 5.31
CA ALA A 145 -7.25 10.67 4.05
C ALA A 145 -6.57 11.81 3.32
N PHE A 146 -6.78 11.83 2.01
CA PHE A 146 -6.22 12.79 1.08
C PHE A 146 -7.36 13.46 0.33
N VAL A 147 -7.29 14.78 0.25
CA VAL A 147 -8.15 15.58 -0.60
C VAL A 147 -7.28 16.38 -1.57
N GLY A 148 -7.31 15.98 -2.82
CA GLY A 148 -6.47 16.45 -3.91
C GLY A 148 -7.12 17.57 -4.73
N PHE A 149 -6.28 18.49 -5.20
CA PHE A 149 -6.65 19.65 -6.00
C PHE A 149 -5.62 19.92 -7.09
N SER A 150 -6.11 20.43 -8.23
CA SER A 150 -5.25 20.89 -9.33
C SER A 150 -4.56 22.22 -9.02
N SER A 151 -5.16 23.08 -8.17
CA SER A 151 -4.60 24.41 -7.84
C SER A 151 -4.80 24.81 -6.38
N LYS A 152 -3.88 25.63 -5.86
CA LYS A 152 -3.96 26.20 -4.51
C LYS A 152 -5.21 27.05 -4.29
N LYS A 153 -5.69 27.76 -5.34
CA LYS A 153 -6.87 28.63 -5.26
C LYS A 153 -8.13 27.82 -4.96
N VAL A 154 -8.34 26.73 -5.70
CA VAL A 154 -9.47 25.83 -5.48
C VAL A 154 -9.37 25.19 -4.10
N ALA A 155 -8.22 24.61 -3.75
CA ALA A 155 -7.99 24.00 -2.44
C ALA A 155 -8.37 24.93 -1.27
N ARG A 156 -7.85 26.16 -1.28
CA ARG A 156 -8.10 27.15 -0.23
C ARG A 156 -9.57 27.54 -0.10
N SER A 157 -10.33 27.55 -1.21
CA SER A 157 -11.77 27.85 -1.17
C SER A 157 -12.59 26.78 -0.43
N TRP A 158 -12.14 25.53 -0.46
CA TRP A 158 -12.80 24.40 0.20
C TRP A 158 -12.33 24.13 1.62
N TRP A 159 -11.15 24.64 2.01
CA TRP A 159 -10.49 24.35 3.28
C TRP A 159 -11.43 24.35 4.49
N ARG A 160 -12.24 25.40 4.67
CA ARG A 160 -13.14 25.51 5.83
C ARG A 160 -14.20 24.42 5.87
N HIS A 161 -14.71 23.98 4.73
CA HIS A 161 -15.74 22.94 4.66
C HIS A 161 -15.15 21.57 4.86
N ILE A 162 -14.00 21.29 4.25
CA ILE A 162 -13.29 20.02 4.47
C ILE A 162 -12.89 19.90 5.94
N LYS A 163 -12.36 20.96 6.53
CA LYS A 163 -11.97 21.00 7.95
C LYS A 163 -13.16 20.73 8.88
N ARG A 164 -14.38 21.15 8.49
CA ARG A 164 -15.61 20.89 9.25
C ARG A 164 -16.00 19.41 9.23
N GLU A 165 -15.79 18.72 8.11
CA GLU A 165 -16.15 17.31 7.97
C GLU A 165 -15.06 16.37 8.51
N LEU A 166 -13.79 16.63 8.18
CA LEU A 166 -12.67 15.71 8.43
C LEU A 166 -11.84 16.08 9.66
N GLY A 167 -12.05 17.26 10.25
CA GLY A 167 -11.28 17.72 11.40
C GLY A 167 -10.00 18.45 11.01
N TYR A 168 -8.90 18.16 11.71
CA TYR A 168 -7.64 18.85 11.46
C TYR A 168 -7.00 18.35 10.15
N LEU A 169 -6.54 19.31 9.37
CA LEU A 169 -5.93 19.08 8.07
C LEU A 169 -4.49 19.59 8.10
N SER A 170 -3.60 18.91 7.39
CA SER A 170 -2.26 19.39 7.10
C SER A 170 -2.28 20.72 6.38
N GLN A 171 -1.13 21.39 6.31
CA GLN A 171 -0.95 22.42 5.28
C GLN A 171 -1.11 21.81 3.88
N LEU A 172 -1.34 22.67 2.89
CA LEU A 172 -1.44 22.23 1.50
C LEU A 172 -0.05 21.81 1.01
N VAL A 173 0.11 20.54 0.65
CA VAL A 173 1.39 19.94 0.26
C VAL A 173 1.38 19.45 -1.18
N GLU A 174 2.55 19.42 -1.81
CA GLU A 174 2.78 18.72 -3.07
C GLU A 174 3.46 17.39 -2.71
N LEU A 175 2.81 16.26 -3.02
CA LEU A 175 3.33 14.93 -2.69
C LEU A 175 4.12 14.36 -3.88
N PRO A 176 5.22 13.65 -3.64
CA PRO A 176 5.94 12.98 -4.71
C PRO A 176 5.03 11.94 -5.39
N PRO A 177 5.22 11.65 -6.70
CA PRO A 177 4.33 10.74 -7.44
C PRO A 177 4.12 9.38 -6.76
N ALA A 178 5.16 8.83 -6.13
CA ALA A 178 5.09 7.55 -5.41
C ALA A 178 4.16 7.58 -4.18
N GLU A 179 3.91 8.75 -3.59
CA GLU A 179 3.08 8.93 -2.40
C GLU A 179 1.81 9.74 -2.67
N ASN A 180 1.49 10.01 -3.93
CA ASN A 180 0.37 10.87 -4.31
C ASN A 180 -0.84 10.04 -4.79
N PRO A 181 -1.72 9.59 -3.88
CA PRO A 181 -2.82 8.69 -4.21
C PRO A 181 -3.88 9.33 -5.11
N THR A 182 -4.03 10.65 -5.05
CA THR A 182 -5.04 11.39 -5.83
C THR A 182 -4.54 11.73 -7.23
N GLY A 183 -3.22 11.66 -7.47
CA GLY A 183 -2.57 12.19 -8.68
C GLY A 183 -2.69 13.72 -8.84
N CYS A 184 -3.29 14.42 -7.87
CA CYS A 184 -3.46 15.87 -7.90
C CYS A 184 -2.18 16.57 -7.43
N LYS A 185 -1.89 17.76 -7.98
CA LYS A 185 -0.69 18.51 -7.61
C LYS A 185 -0.66 18.90 -6.13
N TYR A 186 -1.81 19.29 -5.59
CA TYR A 186 -1.94 19.78 -4.22
C TYR A 186 -2.82 18.88 -3.39
N ASN A 187 -2.43 18.55 -2.16
CA ASN A 187 -3.20 17.69 -1.27
C ASN A 187 -3.33 18.31 0.13
N TYR A 188 -4.53 18.18 0.70
CA TYR A 188 -4.71 18.23 2.15
C TYR A 188 -4.74 16.81 2.69
N ILE A 189 -4.05 16.59 3.81
CA ILE A 189 -3.99 15.31 4.50
C ILE A 189 -4.73 15.43 5.83
N ALA A 190 -5.71 14.56 6.04
CA ALA A 190 -6.45 14.46 7.29
C ALA A 190 -5.92 13.26 8.09
N THR A 191 -5.14 13.54 9.14
CA THR A 191 -4.67 12.54 10.10
C THR A 191 -5.43 12.63 11.41
N ASP A 192 -5.96 13.81 11.77
CA ASP A 192 -6.52 14.13 13.08
C ASP A 192 -8.03 14.38 13.00
N TRP A 193 -8.78 13.28 13.06
CA TRP A 193 -10.21 13.22 12.80
C TRP A 193 -11.04 13.64 14.01
N GLN A 194 -12.11 14.39 13.77
CA GLN A 194 -13.08 14.71 14.84
C GLN A 194 -13.89 13.49 15.26
N GLN A 195 -14.13 12.56 14.34
CA GLN A 195 -14.96 11.39 14.56
C GLN A 195 -14.18 10.26 15.24
N LYS A 196 -14.78 9.69 16.29
CA LYS A 196 -14.17 8.62 17.10
C LYS A 196 -14.06 7.28 16.36
N THR A 197 -15.06 6.94 15.55
CA THR A 197 -15.16 5.61 14.89
C THR A 197 -14.77 5.68 13.42
N LEU A 198 -14.17 4.60 12.90
CA LEU A 198 -13.81 4.48 11.48
C LEU A 198 -15.03 4.65 10.58
N LYS A 199 -16.15 3.98 10.89
CA LYS A 199 -17.41 4.10 10.14
C LYS A 199 -17.89 5.55 10.00
N ALA A 200 -17.78 6.36 11.06
CA ALA A 200 -18.14 7.77 10.99
C ALA A 200 -17.14 8.56 10.12
N ARG A 201 -15.83 8.33 10.27
CA ARG A 201 -14.80 8.96 9.43
C ARG A 201 -15.05 8.70 7.95
N LEU A 202 -15.32 7.45 7.58
CA LEU A 202 -15.61 7.06 6.19
C LEU A 202 -16.88 7.73 5.66
N ARG A 203 -17.95 7.83 6.47
CA ARG A 203 -19.18 8.54 6.08
C ARG A 203 -18.91 10.02 5.76
N HIS A 204 -18.17 10.72 6.61
CA HIS A 204 -17.82 12.13 6.38
C HIS A 204 -16.89 12.29 5.17
N LEU A 205 -15.96 11.35 4.96
CA LEU A 205 -15.12 11.35 3.77
C LEU A 205 -15.94 11.15 2.48
N GLN A 206 -16.98 10.31 2.52
CA GLN A 206 -17.91 10.13 1.41
C GLN A 206 -18.69 11.40 1.08
N ILE A 207 -19.06 12.19 2.11
CA ILE A 207 -19.69 13.51 1.92
C ILE A 207 -18.74 14.46 1.21
N VAL A 208 -17.47 14.50 1.61
CA VAL A 208 -16.47 15.35 0.93
C VAL A 208 -16.25 14.89 -0.51
N ALA A 209 -16.23 13.58 -0.74
CA ALA A 209 -16.06 13.00 -2.07
C ALA A 209 -17.21 13.28 -3.04
N SER A 210 -18.41 13.60 -2.54
CA SER A 210 -19.57 13.92 -3.38
C SER A 210 -19.60 15.39 -3.84
N TRP A 211 -18.70 16.24 -3.34
CA TRP A 211 -18.59 17.63 -3.76
C TRP A 211 -17.83 17.78 -5.08
N ASP A 212 -18.15 18.82 -5.86
CA ASP A 212 -17.38 19.21 -7.04
C ASP A 212 -16.11 19.98 -6.63
N LEU A 213 -15.10 19.23 -6.17
CA LEU A 213 -13.81 19.75 -5.71
C LEU A 213 -12.93 20.31 -6.83
N THR A 214 -13.38 20.25 -8.08
CA THR A 214 -12.64 20.81 -9.24
C THR A 214 -12.84 22.31 -9.40
N LYS A 215 -13.95 22.83 -8.85
CA LYS A 215 -14.33 24.25 -8.97
C LYS A 215 -14.06 24.99 -7.68
N VAL A 216 -13.83 26.30 -7.82
CA VAL A 216 -13.77 27.17 -6.64
C VAL A 216 -15.13 27.10 -5.97
N LYS A 217 -15.13 26.94 -4.64
CA LYS A 217 -16.39 26.95 -3.91
C LYS A 217 -16.99 28.35 -3.98
N ASP A 218 -18.14 28.46 -4.63
CA ASP A 218 -18.89 29.70 -4.64
C ASP A 218 -19.20 30.10 -3.20
N LYS A 219 -19.01 31.40 -2.89
CA LYS A 219 -19.55 31.94 -1.65
C LYS A 219 -21.05 31.68 -1.71
N GLN A 220 -21.57 30.81 -0.86
CA GLN A 220 -23.00 30.78 -0.62
C GLN A 220 -23.38 32.21 -0.24
N ASN A 221 -24.18 32.86 -1.09
CA ASN A 221 -24.89 34.07 -0.72
C ASN A 221 -25.60 33.73 0.58
N LYS A 222 -25.24 34.44 1.66
CA LYS A 222 -26.07 34.45 2.85
C LYS A 222 -27.43 34.99 2.39
N ILE A 223 -28.44 34.12 2.37
CA ILE A 223 -29.83 34.56 2.47
C ILE A 223 -30.04 34.92 3.94
#